data_AF-I3YJQ0-F1
#
_entry.id   AF-I3YJQ0-F1
#
_cell.length_a   1.000
_cell.length_b   1.000
_cell.length_c   1.000
_cell.angle_alpha   90.00
_cell.angle_beta   90.00
_cell.angle_gamma   90.00
#
_symmetry.space_group_name_H-M   'P 1'
#
loop_
_entity.id
_entity.type
_entity.pdbx_description
1 polymer ?
#
loop_
_entity_poly.entity_id
_entity_poly.type
_entity_poly.pdbx_seq_one_letter_code
_entity_poly.pdbx_strand_id
1 'polypeptide(L)'
;MTICFQRRGHYMAGFSYLLNPKAVEEGCLAIILPNMVDIPKSNCMLNLFEAHIKSDTVVFSYTAIDGTQKDFKFPLTGFNEKYLEQFI
;
A
#
# COMPACT_ATOMS: atom_id res chain seq x y z
N MET A 1 8.26 -5.59 -4.71
CA MET A 1 7.01 -4.87 -5.04
C MET A 1 7.12 -3.46 -4.49
N THR A 2 6.50 -2.47 -5.11
CA THR A 2 6.34 -1.12 -4.55
C THR A 2 4.87 -0.85 -4.25
N ILE A 3 4.63 -0.14 -3.16
CA ILE A 3 3.30 0.27 -2.71
C ILE A 3 3.28 1.80 -2.74
N CYS A 4 2.34 2.38 -3.47
CA CYS A 4 2.26 3.82 -3.71
C CYS A 4 0.86 4.33 -3.41
N PHE A 5 0.75 5.28 -2.48
CA PHE A 5 -0.47 6.02 -2.20
C PHE A 5 -0.58 7.20 -3.16
N GLN A 6 -1.74 7.33 -3.80
CA GLN A 6 -2.02 8.37 -4.78
C GLN A 6 -3.30 9.12 -4.44
N ARG A 7 -3.34 10.40 -4.80
CA ARG A 7 -4.55 11.21 -4.78
C ARG A 7 -4.71 11.87 -6.13
N ARG A 8 -5.82 11.61 -6.82
CA ARG A 8 -6.13 12.11 -8.17
C ARG A 8 -5.01 11.79 -9.17
N GLY A 9 -4.39 10.61 -9.03
CA GLY A 9 -3.27 10.16 -9.85
C GLY A 9 -1.90 10.73 -9.48
N HIS A 10 -1.80 11.64 -8.50
CA HIS A 10 -0.52 12.18 -8.03
C HIS A 10 0.06 11.33 -6.90
N TYR A 11 1.36 11.05 -6.97
CA TYR A 11 2.10 10.38 -5.92
C TYR A 11 2.08 11.18 -4.62
N MET A 12 1.81 10.52 -3.50
CA MET A 12 1.87 11.11 -2.17
C MET A 12 2.98 10.51 -1.32
N ALA A 13 2.99 9.18 -1.21
CA ALA A 13 3.94 8.42 -0.42
C ALA A 13 4.01 6.99 -0.95
N GLY A 14 5.11 6.30 -0.69
CA GLY A 14 5.26 4.93 -1.09
C GLY A 14 6.54 4.33 -0.59
N PHE A 15 6.61 3.00 -0.64
CA PHE A 15 7.76 2.25 -0.17
C PHE A 15 7.87 0.92 -0.92
N SER A 16 9.08 0.38 -0.92
CA SER A 16 9.34 -0.95 -1.45
C SER A 16 9.10 -1.99 -0.37
N TYR A 17 8.43 -3.08 -0.73
CA TYR A 17 8.23 -4.24 0.12
C TYR A 17 8.71 -5.50 -0.58
N LEU A 18 9.50 -6.30 0.13
CA LEU A 18 9.92 -7.62 -0.30
C LEU A 18 8.93 -8.65 0.26
N LEU A 19 8.21 -9.33 -0.62
CA LEU A 19 7.29 -10.38 -0.22
C LEU A 19 8.07 -11.56 0.35
N ASN A 20 7.58 -12.14 1.44
CA ASN A 20 8.12 -13.38 1.98
C ASN A 20 7.77 -14.53 1.02
N PRO A 21 8.75 -15.21 0.40
CA PRO A 21 8.49 -16.28 -0.56
C PRO A 21 7.60 -17.41 0.02
N LYS A 22 7.79 -17.76 1.30
CA LYS A 22 6.99 -18.81 1.96
C LYS A 22 5.52 -18.40 2.12
N ALA A 23 5.25 -17.14 2.46
CA ALA A 23 3.88 -16.64 2.58
C ALA A 23 3.16 -16.63 1.23
N VAL A 24 3.90 -16.37 0.14
CA VAL A 24 3.37 -16.44 -1.23
C VAL A 24 3.03 -17.87 -1.62
N GLU A 25 3.91 -18.84 -1.31
CA GLU A 25 3.67 -20.27 -1.56
C GLU A 25 2.43 -20.80 -0.81
N GLU A 26 2.22 -20.34 0.42
CA GLU A 26 1.06 -20.68 1.26
C GLU A 26 -0.24 -19.93 0.85
N GLY A 27 -0.20 -19.10 -0.19
CA GLY A 27 -1.35 -18.32 -0.67
C GLY A 27 -1.75 -17.15 0.25
N CYS A 28 -0.93 -16.84 1.27
CA CYS A 28 -1.14 -15.72 2.17
C CYS A 28 -0.64 -14.42 1.55
N LEU A 29 -1.52 -13.72 0.83
CA LEU A 29 -1.25 -12.38 0.27
C LEU A 29 -1.56 -11.24 1.26
N ALA A 30 -1.34 -11.48 2.56
CA ALA A 30 -1.52 -10.45 3.58
C ALA A 30 -0.18 -9.75 3.86
N ILE A 31 -0.14 -8.43 3.65
CA ILE A 31 0.98 -7.59 4.06
C ILE A 31 0.63 -6.99 5.41
N ILE A 32 1.29 -7.44 6.46
CA ILE A 32 1.09 -6.94 7.81
C ILE A 32 2.26 -6.02 8.15
N LEU A 33 1.96 -4.75 8.42
CA LEU A 33 2.94 -3.72 8.76
C LEU A 33 2.49 -2.96 10.00
N PRO A 34 3.43 -2.44 10.82
CA PRO A 34 3.10 -1.45 11.83
C PRO A 34 2.51 -0.20 11.15
N ASN A 35 1.61 0.50 11.85
CA ASN A 35 1.01 1.73 11.29
C ASN A 35 2.07 2.79 10.95
N MET A 36 3.15 2.85 11.72
CA MET A 36 4.30 3.70 11.43
C MET A 36 5.37 2.88 10.74
N VAL A 37 5.68 3.21 9.49
CA VAL A 37 6.70 2.56 8.67
C VAL A 37 7.83 3.53 8.43
N ASP A 38 9.06 3.14 8.78
CA ASP A 38 10.25 3.88 8.37
C ASP A 38 10.49 3.66 6.88
N ILE A 39 10.60 4.75 6.11
CA ILE A 39 10.97 4.68 4.70
C ILE A 39 12.49 4.85 4.61
N PRO A 40 13.22 3.76 4.26
CA PRO A 40 14.67 3.83 4.16
C PRO A 40 15.08 4.88 3.14
N LYS A 41 16.16 5.62 3.45
CA LYS A 41 16.76 6.68 2.62
C LYS A 41 16.01 8.01 2.58
N SER A 42 14.79 8.12 3.11
CA SER A 42 14.07 9.41 3.16
C SER A 42 14.06 10.06 4.54
N ASN A 43 14.56 9.39 5.59
CA ASN A 43 14.45 9.81 7.00
C ASN A 43 13.00 10.22 7.38
N CYS A 44 12.00 9.64 6.71
CA CYS A 44 10.60 9.96 6.92
C CYS A 44 9.88 8.74 7.46
N MET A 45 9.08 8.96 8.50
CA MET A 45 8.18 7.96 9.03
C MET A 45 6.82 8.13 8.36
N LEU A 46 6.34 7.08 7.69
CA LEU A 46 5.04 7.06 7.04
C LEU A 46 3.98 6.48 8.00
N ASN A 47 2.94 7.26 8.26
CA ASN A 47 1.73 6.77 8.90
C ASN A 47 0.80 6.16 7.83
N LEU A 48 0.66 4.84 7.83
CA LEU A 48 -0.14 4.13 6.84
C LEU A 48 -1.62 4.50 6.95
N PHE A 49 -2.19 4.58 8.15
CA PHE A 49 -3.60 4.93 8.34
C PHE A 49 -3.91 6.33 7.80
N GLU A 50 -3.05 7.31 8.10
CA GLU A 50 -3.18 8.66 7.56
C GLU A 50 -3.07 8.67 6.03
N ALA A 51 -2.15 7.89 5.47
CA ALA A 51 -2.01 7.75 4.03
C ALA A 51 -3.28 7.18 3.38
N HIS A 52 -3.91 6.16 3.99
CA HIS A 52 -5.17 5.59 3.51
C HIS A 52 -6.34 6.59 3.55
N ILE A 53 -6.40 7.43 4.59
CA ILE A 53 -7.43 8.48 4.71
C ILE A 53 -7.25 9.56 3.64
N LYS A 54 -6.01 9.96 3.36
CA LYS A 54 -5.72 11.11 2.49
C LYS A 54 -5.64 10.75 0.99
N SER A 55 -5.36 9.49 0.66
CA SER A 55 -5.28 8.99 -0.70
C SER A 55 -6.64 8.50 -1.19
N ASP A 56 -6.82 8.45 -2.51
CA ASP A 56 -8.00 7.85 -3.14
C ASP A 56 -7.68 6.51 -3.82
N THR A 57 -6.39 6.17 -3.95
CA THR A 57 -5.92 4.95 -4.60
C THR A 57 -4.61 4.47 -3.96
N VAL A 58 -4.48 3.16 -3.75
CA VAL A 58 -3.19 2.49 -3.53
C VAL A 58 -2.81 1.73 -4.79
N VAL A 59 -1.57 1.90 -5.25
CA VAL A 59 -1.03 1.19 -6.41
C VAL A 59 0.05 0.23 -5.94
N PHE A 60 -0.09 -1.04 -6.31
CA PHE A 60 0.87 -2.10 -6.08
C PHE A 60 1.56 -2.41 -7.41
N SER A 61 2.84 -2.05 -7.53
CA SER A 61 3.64 -2.36 -8.72
C SER A 61 4.55 -3.55 -8.43
N TYR A 62 4.46 -4.58 -9.26
CA TYR A 62 5.14 -5.86 -9.04
C TYR A 62 5.58 -6.51 -10.34
N THR A 63 6.60 -7.37 -10.22
CA THR A 63 7.02 -8.27 -11.30
C THR A 63 6.20 -9.56 -11.20
N ALA A 64 5.47 -9.91 -12.26
CA ALA A 64 4.76 -11.17 -12.35
C ALA A 64 5.75 -12.35 -12.54
N ILE A 65 5.24 -13.59 -12.39
CA ILE A 65 6.05 -14.81 -12.54
C ILE A 65 6.72 -14.95 -13.91
N ASP A 66 6.12 -14.36 -14.95
CA ASP A 66 6.63 -14.34 -16.32
C ASP A 66 7.65 -13.21 -16.57
N GLY A 67 8.02 -12.45 -15.53
CA GLY A 67 8.94 -11.32 -15.60
C GLY A 67 8.28 -9.98 -15.98
N THR A 68 6.99 -9.97 -16.32
CA THR A 68 6.29 -8.74 -16.75
C THR A 68 6.06 -7.81 -15.58
N GLN A 69 6.29 -6.50 -15.77
CA GLN A 69 5.89 -5.49 -14.80
C GLN A 69 4.38 -5.26 -14.87
N LYS A 70 3.70 -5.31 -13.71
CA LYS A 70 2.26 -5.10 -13.59
C LYS A 70 1.94 -4.16 -12.45
N ASP A 71 0.85 -3.42 -12.62
CA ASP A 71 0.27 -2.57 -11.60
C ASP A 71 -1.13 -3.07 -11.24
N PHE A 72 -1.39 -3.21 -9.94
CA PHE A 72 -2.72 -3.39 -9.40
C PHE A 72 -3.14 -2.11 -8.67
N LYS A 73 -4.26 -1.51 -9.08
CA LYS A 73 -4.79 -0.28 -8.48
C LYS A 73 -5.98 -0.63 -7.61
N PHE A 74 -5.86 -0.34 -6.32
CA PHE A 74 -6.92 -0.53 -5.35
C PHE A 74 -7.54 0.83 -5.01
N PRO A 75 -8.83 1.06 -5.33
CA PRO A 75 -9.50 2.30 -4.98
C PRO A 75 -9.75 2.37 -3.47
N LEU A 76 -9.46 3.52 -2.87
CA LEU A 76 -9.78 3.86 -1.48
C LEU A 76 -10.99 4.81 -1.38
N THR A 77 -11.69 5.07 -2.48
CA THR A 77 -12.93 5.85 -2.47
C THR A 77 -13.93 5.22 -1.50
N GLY A 78 -14.44 6.02 -0.55
CA GLY A 78 -15.34 5.54 0.49
C GLY A 78 -14.67 4.82 1.67
N PHE A 79 -13.34 4.64 1.67
CA PHE A 79 -12.62 4.11 2.84
C PHE A 79 -12.81 5.04 4.04
N ASN A 80 -12.49 6.33 3.88
CA ASN A 80 -12.64 7.32 4.94
C ASN A 80 -14.11 7.47 5.39
N GLU A 81 -15.05 7.47 4.44
CA GLU A 81 -16.47 7.67 4.70
C GLU A 81 -17.07 6.50 5.48
N LYS A 82 -16.86 5.26 5.04
CA LYS A 82 -17.51 4.07 5.64
C LYS A 82 -16.74 3.46 6.81
N TYR A 83 -15.42 3.63 6.87
CA TYR A 83 -14.62 3.07 7.94
C TYR A 83 -14.72 3.92 9.22
N LEU A 84 -14.70 5.26 9.10
CA LEU A 84 -14.81 6.14 10.28
C LEU A 84 -16.18 6.07 10.94
N GLU A 85 -17.25 5.84 10.17
CA GLU A 85 -18.60 5.60 10.70
C GLU A 85 -18.68 4.43 11.69
N GLN A 86 -17.71 3.50 11.70
CA GLN A 86 -17.70 2.37 12.62
C GLN A 86 -17.19 2.73 14.02
N PHE A 87 -16.62 3.93 14.20
CA PHE A 87 -16.02 4.39 15.46
C PHE A 87 -16.82 5.52 16.14
N ILE A 88 -17.99 5.88 15.59
CA ILE A 88 -18.91 6.91 16.09
C ILE A 88 -20.21 6.24 16.51
#